data_AF-U7QEM3-F1
#
_entry.id   AF-U7QEM3-F1
#
_cell.length_a   1.000
_cell.length_b   1.000
_cell.length_c   1.000
_cell.angle_alpha   90.00
_cell.angle_beta   90.00
_cell.angle_gamma   90.00
#
_symmetry.space_group_name_H-M   'P 1'
#
loop_
_entity.id
_entity.type
_entity.pdbx_description
1 polymer ?
#
loop_
_entity_poly.entity_id
_entity_poly.type
_entity_poly.pdbx_seq_one_letter_code
_entity_poly.pdbx_strand_id
1 'polypeptide(L)'
;MLTEIVRPLVRTQIRLLANSNSTRQTLVQTISRWLGYLGVEAIVNQLESNCDQIQVTLQVKKPQTCDSTDWQKIIDNIGNEANLPSTPSNSGLTYDQISPKQQVKLQRLLAYMIQVEQPESETDWDRVLPIIENLELEPELIVGIRSALRIPQSLDLLVEELEPDVAAIALEKAVAIALLDRRVNPEEDRALSLLLEAMKRSV
;
A
#
# COMPACT_ATOMS: atom_id res chain seq x y z
N MET A 1 11.49 17.95 1.51
CA MET A 1 12.08 18.40 0.23
C MET A 1 11.49 17.72 -1.02
N LEU A 2 11.31 16.40 -1.05
CA LEU A 2 10.83 15.70 -2.25
C LEU A 2 9.28 15.81 -2.39
N THR A 3 8.55 16.03 -1.28
CA THR A 3 7.12 16.42 -1.24
C THR A 3 6.88 17.84 -1.78
N GLU A 4 7.84 18.75 -1.56
CA GLU A 4 7.80 20.13 -2.02
C GLU A 4 8.12 20.28 -3.51
N ILE A 5 8.73 19.27 -4.14
CA ILE A 5 9.00 19.25 -5.57
C ILE A 5 7.90 18.47 -6.31
N VAL A 6 7.46 17.33 -5.76
CA VAL A 6 6.46 16.47 -6.41
C VAL A 6 5.06 17.09 -6.39
N ARG A 7 4.62 17.73 -5.29
CA ARG A 7 3.27 18.36 -5.25
C ARG A 7 3.12 19.51 -6.25
N PRO A 8 4.07 20.46 -6.39
CA PRO A 8 3.98 21.47 -7.45
C PRO A 8 4.04 20.87 -8.84
N LEU A 9 4.80 19.79 -9.04
CA LEU A 9 4.90 19.12 -10.33
C LEU A 9 3.60 18.41 -10.70
N VAL A 10 2.98 17.67 -9.78
CA VAL A 10 1.63 17.09 -9.94
C VAL A 10 0.59 18.18 -10.16
N ARG A 11 0.61 19.26 -9.38
CA ARG A 11 -0.29 20.42 -9.57
C ARG A 11 -0.10 21.08 -10.92
N THR A 12 1.14 21.16 -11.42
CA THR A 12 1.46 21.68 -12.75
C THR A 12 0.95 20.75 -13.83
N GLN A 13 1.11 19.44 -13.70
CA GLN A 13 0.56 18.45 -14.63
C GLN A 13 -0.97 18.48 -14.66
N ILE A 14 -1.63 18.58 -13.49
CA ILE A 14 -3.10 18.75 -13.40
C ILE A 14 -3.55 20.03 -14.10
N ARG A 15 -2.84 21.15 -13.88
CA ARG A 15 -3.14 22.41 -14.57
C ARG A 15 -2.90 22.34 -16.08
N LEU A 16 -1.85 21.65 -16.51
CA LEU A 16 -1.57 21.41 -17.93
C LEU A 16 -2.66 20.55 -18.56
N LEU A 17 -3.13 19.52 -17.86
CA LEU A 17 -4.26 18.68 -18.27
C LEU A 17 -5.56 19.47 -18.34
N ALA A 18 -5.84 20.33 -17.36
CA ALA A 18 -7.02 21.18 -17.34
C ALA A 18 -7.04 22.23 -18.48
N ASN A 19 -5.87 22.70 -18.90
CA ASN A 19 -5.72 23.71 -19.96
C ASN A 19 -5.41 23.11 -21.34
N SER A 20 -5.41 21.79 -21.48
CA SER A 20 -5.06 21.10 -22.72
C SER A 20 -6.30 20.84 -23.57
N ASN A 21 -6.21 21.02 -24.89
CA ASN A 21 -7.27 20.62 -25.83
C ASN A 21 -7.30 19.09 -26.11
N SER A 22 -6.33 18.34 -25.56
CA SER A 22 -6.16 16.89 -25.77
C SER A 22 -6.02 16.14 -24.43
N THR A 23 -6.79 16.56 -23.41
CA THR A 23 -6.62 16.12 -22.01
C THR A 23 -6.67 14.61 -21.85
N ARG A 24 -7.54 13.93 -22.61
CA ARG A 24 -7.65 12.47 -22.60
C ARG A 24 -6.35 11.78 -23.02
N GLN A 25 -5.77 12.19 -24.15
CA GLN A 25 -4.54 11.57 -24.67
C GLN A 25 -3.34 11.86 -23.76
N THR A 26 -3.23 13.11 -23.30
CA THR A 26 -2.16 13.52 -22.38
C THR A 26 -2.25 12.77 -21.05
N LEU A 27 -3.45 12.58 -20.50
CA LEU A 27 -3.65 11.82 -19.27
C LEU A 27 -3.26 10.35 -19.44
N VAL A 28 -3.71 9.72 -20.53
CA VAL A 28 -3.37 8.33 -20.86
C VAL A 28 -1.84 8.15 -20.94
N GLN A 29 -1.16 9.01 -21.69
CA GLN A 29 0.30 8.95 -21.82
C GLN A 29 1.01 9.19 -20.49
N THR A 30 0.49 10.10 -19.67
CA THR A 30 1.08 10.43 -18.36
C THR A 30 0.99 9.25 -17.40
N ILE A 31 -0.18 8.60 -17.30
CA ILE A 31 -0.38 7.42 -16.44
C ILE A 31 0.52 6.26 -16.89
N SER A 32 0.51 5.92 -18.18
CA SER A 32 1.38 4.86 -18.72
C SER A 32 2.86 5.16 -18.49
N ARG A 33 3.28 6.42 -18.60
CA ARG A 33 4.68 6.82 -18.41
C ARG A 33 5.10 6.79 -16.95
N TRP A 34 4.22 7.17 -16.02
CA TRP A 34 4.49 7.06 -14.59
C TRP A 34 4.65 5.60 -14.15
N LEU A 35 3.77 4.71 -14.61
CA LEU A 35 3.89 3.27 -14.36
C LEU A 35 5.17 2.71 -15.02
N GLY A 36 5.51 3.21 -16.22
CA GLY A 36 6.76 2.84 -16.90
C GLY A 36 8.02 3.22 -16.11
N TYR A 37 8.03 4.33 -15.38
CA TYR A 37 9.14 4.68 -14.48
C TYR A 37 9.30 3.72 -13.31
N LEU A 38 8.23 3.00 -12.94
CA LEU A 38 8.25 1.94 -11.93
C LEU A 38 8.59 0.57 -12.52
N GLY A 39 8.96 0.50 -13.81
CA GLY A 39 9.25 -0.75 -14.51
C GLY A 39 7.99 -1.55 -14.90
N VAL A 40 6.82 -0.91 -14.85
CA VAL A 40 5.52 -1.51 -15.15
C VAL A 40 5.00 -0.99 -16.49
N GLU A 41 4.87 -1.87 -17.48
CA GLU A 41 4.20 -1.52 -18.73
C GLU A 41 2.68 -1.58 -18.56
N ALA A 42 2.02 -0.44 -18.69
CA ALA A 42 0.57 -0.32 -18.55
C ALA A 42 -0.09 0.36 -19.76
N ILE A 43 -1.20 -0.20 -20.21
CA ILE A 43 -2.04 0.30 -21.29
C ILE A 43 -3.36 0.77 -20.69
N VAL A 44 -3.74 2.02 -20.95
CA VAL A 44 -5.05 2.55 -20.54
C VAL A 44 -6.10 2.14 -21.57
N ASN A 45 -7.03 1.28 -21.17
CA ASN A 45 -8.07 0.74 -22.06
C ASN A 45 -9.30 1.65 -22.10
N GLN A 46 -9.67 2.23 -20.97
CA GLN A 46 -10.87 3.05 -20.85
C GLN A 46 -10.63 4.21 -19.89
N LEU A 47 -11.13 5.37 -20.29
CA LEU A 47 -11.09 6.60 -19.49
C LEU A 47 -12.49 7.21 -19.53
N GLU A 48 -13.15 7.24 -18.38
CA GLU A 48 -14.48 7.82 -18.22
C GLU A 48 -14.45 8.91 -17.17
N SER A 49 -15.15 10.01 -17.43
CA SER A 49 -15.39 11.06 -16.44
C SER A 49 -16.80 10.87 -15.89
N ASN A 50 -16.92 10.64 -14.59
CA ASN A 50 -18.20 10.54 -13.92
C ASN A 50 -18.27 11.61 -12.81
N CYS A 51 -19.05 12.66 -13.05
CA CYS A 51 -19.21 13.84 -12.19
C CYS A 51 -17.89 14.41 -11.62
N ASP A 52 -17.44 13.92 -10.47
CA ASP A 52 -16.23 14.36 -9.74
C ASP A 52 -15.03 13.39 -9.83
N GLN A 53 -15.16 12.30 -10.59
CA GLN A 53 -14.13 11.26 -10.66
C GLN A 53 -13.76 10.92 -12.10
N ILE A 54 -12.51 10.50 -12.29
CA ILE A 54 -12.03 9.92 -13.54
C ILE A 54 -11.79 8.44 -13.28
N GLN A 55 -12.59 7.59 -13.92
CA GLN A 55 -12.42 6.15 -13.87
C GLN A 55 -11.44 5.73 -14.97
N VAL A 56 -10.42 4.96 -14.58
CA VAL A 56 -9.37 4.47 -15.47
C VAL A 56 -9.37 2.96 -15.44
N THR A 57 -9.52 2.32 -16.59
CA THR A 57 -9.28 0.87 -16.73
C THR A 57 -7.90 0.66 -17.34
N LEU A 58 -7.10 -0.16 -16.68
CA LEU A 58 -5.71 -0.42 -17.04
C LEU A 58 -5.50 -1.91 -17.34
N GLN A 59 -4.71 -2.20 -18.36
CA GLN A 59 -4.09 -3.50 -18.54
C GLN A 59 -2.61 -3.38 -18.21
N VAL A 60 -2.16 -4.21 -17.29
CA VAL A 60 -0.77 -4.23 -16.82
C VAL A 60 -0.08 -5.48 -17.36
N LYS A 61 1.12 -5.33 -17.92
CA LYS A 61 1.97 -6.45 -18.29
C LYS A 61 2.90 -6.84 -17.14
N LYS A 62 3.50 -8.03 -17.23
CA LYS A 62 4.52 -8.50 -16.30
C LYS A 62 5.60 -7.44 -16.10
N PRO A 63 5.84 -6.98 -14.86
CA PRO A 63 6.94 -6.08 -14.56
C PRO A 63 8.29 -6.69 -14.93
N GLN A 64 9.27 -5.85 -15.27
CA GLN A 64 10.59 -6.32 -15.71
C GLN A 64 11.33 -7.12 -14.62
N THR A 65 11.10 -6.77 -13.36
CA THR A 65 11.74 -7.37 -12.17
C THR A 65 11.03 -8.61 -11.62
N CYS A 66 9.87 -8.99 -12.18
CA CYS A 66 9.06 -10.11 -11.70
C CYS A 66 9.39 -11.40 -12.46
N ASP A 67 9.55 -12.52 -11.74
CA ASP A 67 9.77 -13.83 -12.34
C ASP A 67 8.54 -14.32 -13.10
N SER A 68 8.74 -15.02 -14.22
CA SER A 68 7.62 -15.52 -15.05
C SER A 68 6.75 -16.54 -14.33
N THR A 69 7.34 -17.32 -13.41
CA THR A 69 6.62 -18.33 -12.62
C THR A 69 5.66 -17.68 -11.63
N ASP A 70 6.11 -16.64 -10.94
CA ASP A 70 5.30 -15.93 -9.95
C ASP A 70 4.21 -15.11 -10.64
N TRP A 71 4.54 -14.48 -11.78
CA TRP A 71 3.56 -13.80 -12.60
C TRP A 71 2.44 -14.71 -13.09
N GLN A 72 2.77 -15.94 -13.52
CA GLN A 72 1.77 -16.91 -13.95
C GLN A 72 0.87 -17.33 -12.78
N LYS A 73 1.45 -17.59 -11.60
CA LYS A 73 0.66 -17.89 -10.39
C LYS A 73 -0.32 -16.76 -10.04
N ILE A 74 0.10 -15.50 -10.15
CA ILE A 74 -0.79 -14.35 -9.92
C ILE A 74 -1.96 -14.37 -10.91
N ILE A 75 -1.70 -14.57 -12.20
CA ILE A 75 -2.75 -14.67 -13.23
C ILE A 75 -3.71 -15.82 -12.92
N ASP A 76 -3.17 -16.99 -12.58
CA ASP A 76 -3.96 -18.18 -12.30
C ASP A 76 -4.84 -17.97 -11.04
N ASN A 77 -4.30 -17.35 -9.99
CA ASN A 77 -5.04 -17.03 -8.76
C ASN A 77 -6.21 -16.07 -9.05
N ILE A 78 -5.97 -14.98 -9.78
CA ILE A 78 -7.03 -14.01 -10.16
C ILE A 78 -8.11 -14.70 -11.03
N GLY A 79 -7.68 -15.54 -11.98
CA GLY A 79 -8.61 -16.28 -12.83
C GLY A 79 -9.48 -17.27 -12.05
N ASN A 80 -8.92 -17.88 -11.00
CA ASN A 80 -9.65 -18.79 -10.12
C ASN A 80 -10.63 -18.03 -9.21
N GLU A 81 -10.26 -16.85 -8.69
CA GLU A 81 -11.14 -15.98 -7.90
C GLU A 81 -12.33 -15.46 -8.69
N ALA A 82 -12.14 -15.13 -9.98
CA ALA A 82 -13.21 -14.66 -10.86
C ALA A 82 -14.33 -15.69 -11.11
N ASN A 83 -14.10 -16.98 -10.79
CA ASN A 83 -15.10 -18.04 -10.89
C ASN A 83 -15.94 -18.21 -9.60
N LEU A 84 -15.65 -17.48 -8.52
CA LEU A 84 -16.52 -17.41 -7.35
C LEU A 84 -17.63 -16.37 -7.56
N PRO A 85 -18.86 -16.61 -7.08
CA PRO A 85 -19.95 -15.64 -7.19
C PRO A 85 -19.56 -14.34 -6.49
N SER A 86 -19.41 -13.30 -7.30
CA SER A 86 -18.97 -11.96 -6.91
C SER A 86 -20.01 -11.26 -6.04
N THR A 87 -19.74 -11.15 -4.73
CA THR A 87 -20.14 -9.95 -3.98
C THR A 87 -19.26 -8.78 -4.44
N PRO A 88 -19.82 -7.56 -4.57
CA PRO A 88 -19.05 -6.36 -4.88
C PRO A 88 -18.22 -6.00 -3.65
N SER A 89 -17.08 -6.64 -3.49
CA SER A 89 -16.15 -6.38 -2.41
C SER A 89 -14.93 -5.71 -2.99
N ASN A 90 -14.48 -4.65 -2.33
CA ASN A 90 -13.09 -4.19 -2.37
C ASN A 90 -12.18 -5.28 -1.73
N SER A 91 -12.21 -6.51 -2.26
CA SER A 91 -11.72 -7.70 -1.56
C SER A 91 -10.21 -7.88 -1.72
N GLY A 92 -9.45 -7.07 -0.99
CA GLY A 92 -8.46 -7.65 -0.09
C GLY A 92 -9.19 -8.13 1.18
N LEU A 93 -8.55 -8.94 2.02
CA LEU A 93 -9.07 -9.21 3.37
C LEU A 93 -9.40 -7.88 4.06
N THR A 94 -10.68 -7.60 4.31
CA THR A 94 -11.06 -6.44 5.11
C THR A 94 -10.69 -6.71 6.55
N TYR A 95 -10.39 -5.68 7.33
CA TYR A 95 -9.86 -5.91 8.68
C TYR A 95 -10.87 -6.63 9.58
N ASP A 96 -12.19 -6.48 9.33
CA ASP A 96 -13.26 -7.28 9.94
C ASP A 96 -13.21 -8.80 9.67
N GLN A 97 -12.60 -9.22 8.57
CA GLN A 97 -12.45 -10.64 8.21
C GLN A 97 -11.22 -11.28 8.87
N ILE A 98 -10.31 -10.46 9.40
CA ILE A 98 -9.11 -10.92 10.11
C ILE A 98 -9.51 -11.38 11.52
N SER A 99 -8.99 -12.52 11.96
CA SER A 99 -9.29 -13.00 13.32
C SER A 99 -8.83 -11.97 14.38
N PRO A 100 -9.53 -11.83 15.53
CA PRO A 100 -9.16 -10.83 16.55
C PRO A 100 -7.71 -10.93 17.03
N LYS A 101 -7.13 -12.14 17.04
CA LYS A 101 -5.72 -12.35 17.37
C LYS A 101 -4.80 -11.73 16.31
N GLN A 102 -5.09 -11.94 15.04
CA GLN A 102 -4.32 -11.40 13.92
C GLN A 102 -4.52 -9.88 13.77
N GLN A 103 -5.73 -9.36 14.06
CA GLN A 103 -5.98 -7.92 14.11
C GLN A 103 -5.06 -7.23 15.13
N VAL A 104 -4.94 -7.78 16.34
CA VAL A 104 -4.05 -7.23 17.37
C VAL A 104 -2.58 -7.30 16.93
N LYS A 105 -2.16 -8.36 16.24
CA LYS A 105 -0.81 -8.44 15.69
C LYS A 105 -0.58 -7.36 14.63
N LEU A 106 -1.49 -7.21 13.66
CA LEU A 106 -1.43 -6.17 12.64
C LEU A 106 -1.35 -4.77 13.25
N GLN A 107 -2.22 -4.45 14.21
CA GLN A 107 -2.19 -3.16 14.92
C GLN A 107 -0.82 -2.90 15.57
N ARG A 108 -0.25 -3.89 16.24
CA ARG A 108 1.04 -3.78 16.92
C ARG A 108 2.21 -3.70 15.96
N LEU A 109 2.13 -4.38 14.82
CA LEU A 109 3.14 -4.33 13.76
C LEU A 109 3.19 -2.94 13.13
N LEU A 110 2.04 -2.36 12.81
CA LEU A 110 1.96 -0.99 12.29
C LEU A 110 2.39 0.05 13.35
N ALA A 111 2.04 -0.17 14.61
CA ALA A 111 2.53 0.67 15.71
C ALA A 111 4.06 0.59 15.86
N TYR A 112 4.64 -0.61 15.75
CA TYR A 112 6.09 -0.78 15.74
C TYR A 112 6.74 -0.02 14.59
N MET A 113 6.20 -0.12 13.36
CA MET A 113 6.70 0.63 12.20
C MET A 113 6.74 2.14 12.45
N ILE A 114 5.70 2.69 13.07
CA ILE A 114 5.63 4.12 13.42
C ILE A 114 6.66 4.47 14.50
N GLN A 115 6.90 3.59 15.47
CA GLN A 115 7.89 3.82 16.53
C GLN A 115 9.31 3.85 15.96
N VAL A 116 9.64 2.95 15.05
CA VAL A 116 10.99 2.90 14.44
C VAL A 116 11.22 4.02 13.43
N GLU A 117 10.18 4.67 12.91
CA GLU A 117 10.30 5.91 12.12
C GLU A 117 10.85 7.08 12.98
N GLN A 118 10.57 7.09 14.30
CA GLN A 118 10.96 8.16 15.22
C GLN A 118 11.61 7.62 16.52
N PRO A 119 12.80 7.01 16.45
CA PRO A 119 13.41 6.33 17.59
C PRO A 119 13.88 7.27 18.71
N GLU A 120 14.06 8.57 18.44
CA GLU A 120 14.62 9.55 19.39
C GLU A 120 13.59 10.44 20.11
N SER A 121 12.29 10.29 19.82
CA SER A 121 11.22 11.07 20.46
C SER A 121 10.06 10.17 20.89
N GLU A 122 9.43 10.47 22.03
CA GLU A 122 8.11 9.89 22.34
C GLU A 122 7.20 10.09 21.13
N THR A 123 6.67 9.00 20.59
CA THR A 123 5.84 9.02 19.38
C THR A 123 4.65 9.96 19.59
N ASP A 124 4.73 11.16 19.02
CA ASP A 124 3.71 12.18 19.12
C ASP A 124 2.53 11.79 18.22
N TRP A 125 1.45 11.28 18.82
CA TRP A 125 0.27 10.83 18.11
C TRP A 125 -0.33 11.93 17.22
N ASP A 126 -0.21 13.20 17.61
CA ASP A 126 -0.75 14.32 16.84
C ASP A 126 0.04 14.56 15.54
N ARG A 127 1.28 14.05 15.44
CA ARG A 127 2.08 14.04 14.20
C ARG A 127 1.83 12.82 13.34
N VAL A 128 1.51 11.69 13.96
CA VAL A 128 1.26 10.40 13.29
C VAL A 128 -0.16 10.31 12.74
N LEU A 129 -1.15 10.92 13.40
CA LEU A 129 -2.55 10.83 12.99
C LEU A 129 -2.80 11.31 11.54
N PRO A 130 -2.30 12.49 11.10
CA PRO A 130 -2.51 12.95 9.72
C PRO A 130 -1.88 12.01 8.67
N ILE A 131 -0.86 11.27 9.06
CA ILE A 131 -0.15 10.30 8.21
C ILE A 131 -1.02 9.06 8.05
N ILE A 132 -1.53 8.51 9.15
CA ILE A 132 -2.41 7.35 9.17
C ILE A 132 -3.71 7.62 8.43
N GLU A 133 -4.27 8.83 8.55
CA GLU A 133 -5.49 9.24 7.84
C GLU A 133 -5.32 9.19 6.31
N ASN A 134 -4.12 9.46 5.79
CA ASN A 134 -3.84 9.34 4.34
C ASN A 134 -3.74 7.89 3.85
N LEU A 135 -3.63 6.91 4.76
CA LEU A 135 -3.56 5.49 4.42
C LEU A 135 -4.95 4.84 4.30
N GLU A 136 -6.03 5.64 4.42
CA GLU A 136 -7.43 5.19 4.34
C GLU A 136 -7.70 3.96 5.23
N LEU A 137 -7.08 3.92 6.42
CA LEU A 137 -7.25 2.81 7.34
C LEU A 137 -8.65 2.80 7.97
N GLU A 138 -9.15 1.60 8.22
CA GLU A 138 -10.40 1.42 8.94
C GLU A 138 -10.32 2.02 10.36
N PRO A 139 -11.37 2.70 10.85
CA PRO A 139 -11.33 3.42 12.13
C PRO A 139 -10.90 2.56 13.32
N GLU A 140 -11.31 1.28 13.33
CA GLU A 140 -10.97 0.33 14.39
C GLU A 140 -9.47 0.01 14.43
N LEU A 141 -8.85 -0.11 13.26
CA LEU A 141 -7.41 -0.31 13.12
C LEU A 141 -6.64 0.90 13.67
N ILE A 142 -7.11 2.13 13.41
CA ILE A 142 -6.49 3.36 13.93
C ILE A 142 -6.50 3.39 15.47
N VAL A 143 -7.64 3.07 16.09
CA VAL A 143 -7.76 3.00 17.56
C VAL A 143 -6.84 1.91 18.14
N GLY A 144 -6.75 0.78 17.45
CA GLY A 144 -5.85 -0.31 17.80
C GLY A 144 -4.38 0.09 17.77
N ILE A 145 -3.94 0.74 16.69
CA ILE A 145 -2.58 1.26 16.53
C ILE A 145 -2.25 2.24 17.66
N ARG A 146 -3.15 3.20 17.95
CA ARG A 146 -2.96 4.17 19.04
C ARG A 146 -2.75 3.48 20.40
N SER A 147 -3.48 2.40 20.63
CA SER A 147 -3.38 1.61 21.86
C SER A 147 -2.05 0.83 21.91
N ALA A 148 -1.64 0.26 20.78
CA ALA A 148 -0.40 -0.49 20.65
C ALA A 148 0.87 0.37 20.76
N LEU A 149 0.82 1.64 20.33
CA LEU A 149 1.94 2.58 20.48
C LEU A 149 2.37 2.80 21.93
N ARG A 150 1.47 2.57 22.90
CA ARG A 150 1.77 2.69 24.34
C ARG A 150 2.53 1.49 24.91
N ILE A 151 2.53 0.36 24.20
CA ILE A 151 3.12 -0.90 24.68
C ILE A 151 4.02 -1.46 23.56
N PRO A 152 5.29 -1.01 23.48
CA PRO A 152 6.23 -1.52 22.50
C PRO A 152 6.40 -3.03 22.64
N GLN A 153 6.43 -3.75 21.52
CA GLN A 153 6.69 -5.19 21.48
C GLN A 153 7.84 -5.49 20.54
N SER A 154 8.56 -6.58 20.80
CA SER A 154 9.62 -7.02 19.91
C SER A 154 9.03 -7.51 18.59
N LEU A 155 9.65 -7.07 17.50
CA LEU A 155 9.28 -7.44 16.14
C LEU A 155 9.21 -8.95 15.93
N ASP A 156 10.14 -9.72 16.52
CA ASP A 156 10.18 -11.17 16.39
C ASP A 156 8.89 -11.85 16.90
N LEU A 157 8.28 -11.33 17.98
CA LEU A 157 7.01 -11.84 18.54
C LEU A 157 5.79 -11.42 17.70
N LEU A 158 5.88 -10.31 16.98
CA LEU A 158 4.78 -9.80 16.15
C LEU A 158 4.66 -10.57 14.84
N VAL A 159 5.78 -11.09 14.33
CA VAL A 159 5.85 -11.85 13.08
C VAL A 159 5.66 -13.35 13.30
N GLU A 160 5.90 -13.84 14.52
CA GLU A 160 5.62 -15.23 14.88
C GLU A 160 4.12 -15.55 14.72
N GLU A 161 3.79 -16.66 14.04
CA GLU A 161 2.41 -17.08 13.73
C GLU A 161 1.55 -15.99 13.04
N LEU A 162 2.17 -15.06 12.30
CA LEU A 162 1.44 -14.13 11.45
C LEU A 162 0.93 -14.87 10.21
N GLU A 163 -0.36 -14.76 9.93
CA GLU A 163 -0.96 -15.37 8.75
C GLU A 163 -0.42 -14.72 7.46
N PRO A 164 -0.15 -15.48 6.39
CA PRO A 164 0.43 -14.95 5.15
C PRO A 164 -0.35 -13.80 4.54
N ASP A 165 -1.68 -13.89 4.52
CA ASP A 165 -2.54 -12.85 3.94
C ASP A 165 -2.55 -11.60 4.83
N VAL A 166 -2.50 -11.76 6.16
CA VAL A 166 -2.37 -10.66 7.11
C VAL A 166 -0.99 -10.00 6.99
N ALA A 167 0.06 -10.79 6.73
CA ALA A 167 1.40 -10.30 6.45
C ALA A 167 1.45 -9.48 5.16
N ALA A 168 0.70 -9.87 4.12
CA ALA A 168 0.58 -9.11 2.87
C ALA A 168 -0.04 -7.73 3.11
N ILE A 169 -1.15 -7.67 3.86
CA ILE A 169 -1.81 -6.40 4.25
C ILE A 169 -0.88 -5.55 5.12
N ALA A 170 -0.20 -6.18 6.09
CA ALA A 170 0.75 -5.51 6.96
C ALA A 170 1.90 -4.91 6.16
N LEU A 171 2.45 -5.65 5.18
CA LEU A 171 3.55 -5.21 4.34
C LEU A 171 3.17 -3.99 3.51
N GLU A 172 2.02 -4.02 2.83
CA GLU A 172 1.53 -2.88 2.04
C GLU A 172 1.49 -1.59 2.88
N LYS A 173 0.88 -1.68 4.07
CA LYS A 173 0.73 -0.55 4.99
C LYS A 173 2.07 -0.15 5.62
N ALA A 174 2.91 -1.11 5.97
CA ALA A 174 4.25 -0.88 6.54
C ALA A 174 5.18 -0.20 5.55
N VAL A 175 5.14 -0.57 4.27
CA VAL A 175 5.89 0.12 3.20
C VAL A 175 5.42 1.57 3.06
N ALA A 176 4.11 1.80 3.11
CA ALA A 176 3.58 3.15 3.04
C ALA A 176 4.04 4.03 4.23
N ILE A 177 4.18 3.45 5.43
CA ILE A 177 4.75 4.11 6.61
C ILE A 177 6.26 4.34 6.45
N ALA A 178 7.05 3.33 6.09
CA ALA A 178 8.50 3.45 5.93
C ALA A 178 8.93 4.45 4.82
N LEU A 179 8.03 4.81 3.91
CA LEU A 179 8.30 5.76 2.83
C LEU A 179 7.93 7.21 3.17
N LEU A 180 7.46 7.49 4.38
CA LEU A 180 7.00 8.83 4.80
C LEU A 180 8.15 9.86 4.84
N ASP A 181 9.23 9.52 5.53
CA ASP A 181 10.46 10.31 5.58
C ASP A 181 11.33 10.10 4.33
N ARG A 182 10.92 9.15 3.47
CA ARG A 182 11.56 8.72 2.21
C ARG A 182 12.92 8.06 2.42
N ARG A 183 13.16 7.45 3.58
CA ARG A 183 14.35 6.71 3.91
C ARG A 183 13.95 5.47 4.70
N VAL A 184 14.26 4.31 4.16
CA VAL A 184 14.10 3.08 4.94
C VAL A 184 15.31 2.96 5.87
N ASN A 185 15.06 3.01 7.18
CA ASN A 185 16.09 2.79 8.20
C ASN A 185 16.33 1.29 8.45
N PRO A 186 17.42 0.89 9.14
CA PRO A 186 17.75 -0.53 9.32
C PRO A 186 16.68 -1.35 10.08
N GLU A 187 15.95 -0.73 11.01
CA GLU A 187 14.89 -1.42 11.77
C GLU A 187 13.62 -1.59 10.91
N GLU A 188 13.29 -0.60 10.09
CA GLU A 188 12.23 -0.70 9.09
C GLU A 188 12.55 -1.75 8.03
N ASP A 189 13.76 -1.76 7.49
CA ASP A 189 14.22 -2.76 6.51
C ASP A 189 14.14 -4.18 7.08
N ARG A 190 14.52 -4.35 8.36
CA ARG A 190 14.37 -5.61 9.08
C ARG A 190 12.90 -6.02 9.21
N ALA A 191 12.01 -5.10 9.56
CA ALA A 191 10.57 -5.37 9.67
C ALA A 191 9.94 -5.76 8.33
N LEU A 192 10.25 -5.02 7.27
CA LEU A 192 9.78 -5.32 5.92
C LEU A 192 10.30 -6.68 5.43
N SER A 193 11.56 -7.00 5.71
CA SER A 193 12.16 -8.30 5.37
C SER A 193 11.47 -9.45 6.11
N LEU A 194 11.20 -9.30 7.41
CA LEU A 194 10.51 -10.32 8.19
C LEU A 194 9.04 -10.52 7.76
N LEU A 195 8.35 -9.45 7.38
CA LEU A 195 7.00 -9.54 6.78
C LEU A 195 7.03 -10.30 5.45
N LEU A 196 8.01 -10.01 4.59
CA LEU A 196 8.22 -10.75 3.34
C LEU A 196 8.50 -12.23 3.58
N GLU A 197 9.28 -12.57 4.61
CA GLU A 197 9.51 -13.96 5.00
C GLU A 197 8.23 -14.63 5.51
N ALA A 198 7.43 -13.94 6.34
CA ALA A 198 6.17 -14.48 6.86
C ALA A 198 5.18 -14.81 5.73
N MET A 199 5.12 -13.99 4.68
CA MET A 199 4.32 -14.29 3.48
C MET A 199 4.79 -15.58 2.78
N LYS A 200 6.10 -15.81 2.71
CA LYS A 200 6.71 -16.97 2.04
C LYS A 200 6.58 -18.28 2.82
N ARG A 201 6.28 -18.25 4.12
CA ARG A 201 6.06 -19.45 4.95
C ARG A 201 4.80 -20.24 4.57
N SER A 202 4.05 -19.78 3.57
CA SER A 202 2.89 -20.46 2.96
C SER A 202 3.26 -21.58 1.97
N VAL A 203 4.53 -21.99 1.88
CA VAL A 203 5.03 -23.07 0.99
C VAL A 203 5.54 -24.26 1.79
#